data_AF-A0A3B0ZFJ4-F1
#
_entry.id   AF-A0A3B0ZFJ4-F1
#
_cell.length_a   1.000
_cell.length_b   1.000
_cell.length_c   1.000
_cell.angle_alpha   90.00
_cell.angle_beta   90.00
_cell.angle_gamma   90.00
#
_symmetry.space_group_name_H-M   'P 1'
#
loop_
_entity.id
_entity.type
_entity.pdbx_description
1 polymer ?
#
loop_
_entity_poly.entity_id
_entity_poly.type
_entity_poly.pdbx_seq_one_letter_code
_entity_poly.pdbx_strand_id
1 'polypeptide(L)'
;MGVGKTTIGRHLAKSLKMRFIDSDREIERQMGVDVPLIFELEGESGFRKRESSVIEALTSQHDLVLATGGGAVLDARSRELMRHNSVVVYLSADIDHLLERTAKDTKRPL
;
A
#
# COMPACT_ATOMS: atom_id res chain seq x y z
N MET A 1 -4.61 9.93 1.22
CA MET A 1 -4.61 9.18 -0.06
C MET A 1 -4.24 10.13 -1.21
N GLY A 2 -4.05 9.66 -2.45
CA GLY A 2 -4.04 10.56 -3.63
C GLY A 2 -2.70 10.94 -4.26
N VAL A 3 -1.54 10.72 -3.62
CA VAL A 3 -0.20 11.08 -4.16
C VAL A 3 0.21 10.34 -5.46
N GLY A 4 -0.62 9.39 -5.94
CA GLY A 4 -0.38 8.71 -7.22
C GLY A 4 0.52 7.47 -7.16
N LYS A 5 0.73 6.85 -5.98
CA LYS A 5 1.55 5.64 -5.79
C LYS A 5 1.27 4.54 -6.84
N THR A 6 0.00 4.20 -7.05
CA THR A 6 -0.38 3.14 -7.99
C THR A 6 -0.15 3.54 -9.46
N THR A 7 -0.25 4.83 -9.79
CA THR A 7 0.00 5.33 -11.14
C THR A 7 1.51 5.38 -11.41
N ILE A 8 2.27 6.07 -10.55
CA ILE A 8 3.72 6.21 -10.66
C ILE A 8 4.40 4.83 -10.57
N GLY A 9 3.99 3.99 -9.62
CA GLY A 9 4.52 2.65 -9.45
C GLY A 9 4.33 1.75 -10.69
N ARG A 10 3.18 1.83 -11.37
CA ARG A 10 2.96 1.09 -12.62
C ARG A 10 3.87 1.56 -13.75
N HIS A 11 4.06 2.86 -13.90
CA HIS A 11 4.99 3.40 -14.90
C HIS A 11 6.44 3.00 -14.60
N LEU A 12 6.85 3.08 -13.33
CA LEU A 12 8.19 2.69 -12.89
C LEU A 12 8.44 1.20 -13.15
N ALA A 13 7.51 0.34 -12.75
CA ALA A 13 7.60 -1.11 -12.98
C ALA A 13 7.76 -1.44 -14.47
N LYS A 14 6.96 -0.79 -15.33
CA LYS A 14 7.07 -0.96 -16.79
C LYS A 14 8.44 -0.52 -17.33
N SER A 15 8.96 0.61 -16.87
CA SER A 15 10.27 1.12 -17.29
C SER A 15 11.42 0.21 -16.86
N LEU A 16 11.32 -0.38 -15.67
CA LEU A 16 12.32 -1.29 -15.10
C LEU A 16 12.11 -2.75 -15.53
N LYS A 17 11.04 -3.06 -16.27
CA LYS A 17 10.61 -4.43 -16.61
C LYS A 17 10.38 -5.32 -15.38
N MET A 18 9.92 -4.72 -14.29
CA MET A 18 9.59 -5.37 -13.02
C MET A 18 8.08 -5.59 -12.90
N ARG A 19 7.68 -6.45 -11.96
CA ARG A 19 6.27 -6.61 -11.59
C ARG A 19 5.80 -5.38 -10.79
N PHE A 20 4.50 -5.11 -10.83
CA PHE A 20 3.87 -4.10 -9.98
C PHE A 20 2.82 -4.76 -9.09
N ILE A 21 2.89 -4.51 -7.78
CA ILE A 21 1.88 -4.95 -6.81
C ILE A 21 1.44 -3.75 -5.96
N ASP A 22 0.14 -3.70 -5.66
CA ASP A 22 -0.46 -2.79 -4.70
C ASP A 22 -0.82 -3.62 -3.45
N SER A 23 -0.27 -3.26 -2.29
CA SER A 23 -0.43 -4.08 -1.07
C SER A 23 -1.89 -4.20 -0.65
N ASP A 24 -2.70 -3.16 -0.85
CA ASP A 24 -4.11 -3.21 -0.46
C ASP A 24 -4.88 -4.17 -1.35
N ARG A 25 -4.60 -4.17 -2.66
CA ARG A 25 -5.19 -5.15 -3.59
C ARG A 25 -4.74 -6.57 -3.27
N GLU A 26 -3.50 -6.74 -2.83
CA GLU A 26 -3.00 -8.05 -2.43
C GLU A 26 -3.68 -8.55 -1.16
N ILE A 27 -3.93 -7.67 -0.18
CA ILE A 27 -4.74 -7.98 1.01
C ILE A 27 -6.15 -8.41 0.59
N GLU A 28 -6.83 -7.63 -0.27
CA GLU A 28 -8.18 -7.97 -0.77
C GLU A 28 -8.18 -9.32 -1.50
N ARG A 29 -7.16 -9.58 -2.33
CA ARG A 29 -7.00 -10.84 -3.05
C ARG A 29 -6.81 -12.04 -2.12
N GLN A 30 -6.02 -11.90 -1.06
CA GLN A 30 -5.78 -12.97 -0.09
C GLN A 30 -7.00 -13.23 0.80
N MET A 31 -7.77 -12.18 1.11
CA MET A 31 -8.93 -12.25 2.00
C MET A 31 -10.24 -12.59 1.26
N GLY A 32 -10.31 -12.35 -0.04
CA GLY A 32 -11.53 -12.53 -0.84
C GLY A 32 -12.63 -11.50 -0.55
N VAL A 33 -12.32 -10.46 0.23
CA VAL A 33 -13.21 -9.37 0.62
C VAL A 33 -12.49 -8.03 0.48
N ASP A 34 -13.24 -6.94 0.40
CA ASP A 34 -12.66 -5.61 0.28
C ASP A 34 -12.11 -5.08 1.62
N VAL A 35 -11.19 -4.11 1.55
CA VAL A 35 -10.59 -3.52 2.76
C VAL A 35 -11.63 -2.96 3.75
N PRO A 36 -12.69 -2.24 3.32
CA PRO A 36 -13.71 -1.74 4.25
C PRO A 36 -14.36 -2.84 5.09
N LEU A 37 -14.70 -3.99 4.49
CA LEU A 37 -15.28 -5.11 5.23
C LEU A 37 -14.28 -5.73 6.21
N ILE A 38 -12.99 -5.78 5.89
CA ILE A 38 -11.95 -6.23 6.84
C ILE A 38 -11.90 -5.30 8.05
N PHE A 39 -11.95 -3.99 7.84
CA PHE A 39 -12.00 -3.03 8.95
C PHE A 39 -13.28 -3.17 9.79
N GLU A 40 -14.44 -3.42 9.16
CA GLU A 40 -15.70 -3.63 9.86
C GLU A 40 -15.68 -4.88 10.73
N LEU A 41 -15.13 -5.99 10.22
CA LEU A 41 -15.13 -7.28 10.91
C LEU A 41 -14.02 -7.44 11.95
N GLU A 42 -12.83 -6.91 11.67
CA GLU A 42 -11.63 -7.16 12.48
C GLU A 42 -11.07 -5.91 13.16
N GLY A 43 -11.63 -4.74 12.85
CA GLY A 43 -11.08 -3.47 13.26
C GLY A 43 -9.72 -3.15 12.62
N GLU A 44 -9.18 -1.99 12.97
CA GLU A 44 -7.88 -1.56 12.46
C GLU A 44 -6.76 -2.51 12.90
N SER A 45 -6.79 -3.01 14.14
CA SER A 45 -5.75 -3.91 14.65
C SER A 45 -5.64 -5.20 13.84
N GLY A 46 -6.77 -5.80 13.44
CA GLY A 46 -6.79 -6.98 12.57
C GLY A 46 -6.25 -6.68 11.19
N PHE A 47 -6.71 -5.58 10.58
CA PHE A 47 -6.20 -5.11 9.29
C PHE A 47 -4.68 -4.89 9.31
N ARG A 48 -4.14 -4.21 10.34
CA ARG A 48 -2.71 -3.92 10.45
C ARG A 48 -1.86 -5.18 10.58
N LYS A 49 -2.34 -6.21 11.28
CA LYS A 49 -1.66 -7.51 11.34
C LYS A 49 -1.58 -8.15 9.95
N ARG A 50 -2.66 -8.10 9.17
CA ARG A 50 -2.68 -8.61 7.79
C ARG A 50 -1.78 -7.79 6.87
N GLU A 51 -1.82 -6.47 6.99
CA GLU A 51 -0.96 -5.55 6.23
C GLU A 51 0.52 -5.87 6.48
N SER A 52 0.94 -6.03 7.74
CA SER A 52 2.33 -6.37 8.08
C SER A 52 2.77 -7.71 7.47
N SER A 53 1.94 -8.75 7.56
CA SER A 53 2.21 -10.06 6.95
C SER A 53 2.33 -9.99 5.41
N VAL A 54 1.48 -9.20 4.76
CA VAL A 54 1.55 -8.99 3.31
C VAL A 54 2.81 -8.22 2.93
N ILE A 55 3.19 -7.18 3.69
CA ILE A 55 4.43 -6.45 3.47
C ILE A 55 5.65 -7.37 3.61
N GLU A 56 5.68 -8.25 4.62
CA GLU A 56 6.74 -9.25 4.79
C GLU A 56 6.84 -10.20 3.58
N ALA A 57 5.72 -10.74 3.13
CA ALA A 57 5.66 -11.64 1.98
C ALA A 57 6.02 -10.97 0.65
N LEU A 58 5.74 -9.67 0.50
CA LEU A 58 6.04 -8.93 -0.74
C LEU A 58 7.47 -8.38 -0.75
N THR A 59 7.98 -7.92 0.39
CA THR A 59 9.35 -7.38 0.48
C THR A 59 10.43 -8.47 0.40
N SER A 60 10.08 -9.73 0.63
CA SER A 60 10.97 -10.87 0.40
C SER A 60 11.07 -11.30 -1.08
N GLN A 61 10.28 -10.71 -1.98
CA GLN A 61 10.33 -11.00 -3.41
C GLN A 61 11.30 -10.08 -4.16
N HIS A 62 11.81 -10.57 -5.29
CA HIS A 62 12.65 -9.79 -6.20
C HIS A 62 11.85 -9.28 -7.42
N ASP A 63 12.46 -8.34 -8.13
CA ASP A 63 11.94 -7.74 -9.37
C ASP A 63 10.51 -7.20 -9.24
N LEU A 64 10.26 -6.51 -8.12
CA LEU A 64 8.97 -5.96 -7.74
C LEU A 64 9.03 -4.46 -7.41
N VAL A 65 8.10 -3.70 -7.98
CA VAL A 65 7.72 -2.37 -7.50
C VAL A 65 6.45 -2.50 -6.67
N LEU A 66 6.52 -2.10 -5.40
CA LEU A 66 5.43 -2.20 -4.44
C LEU A 66 4.85 -0.83 -4.14
N ALA A 67 3.54 -0.65 -4.37
CA ALA A 67 2.78 0.46 -3.81
C ALA A 67 2.17 0.02 -2.48
N THR A 68 2.54 0.68 -1.38
CA THR A 68 2.04 0.36 -0.05
C THR A 68 0.79 1.14 0.32
N GLY A 69 -0.01 0.59 1.23
CA GLY A 69 -1.10 1.28 1.91
C GLY A 69 -0.58 2.50 2.67
N GLY A 70 -1.42 3.53 2.81
CA GLY A 70 -1.02 4.78 3.47
C GLY A 70 -0.58 4.61 4.93
N GLY A 71 -1.14 3.61 5.62
CA GLY A 71 -0.83 3.30 7.01
C GLY A 71 0.25 2.23 7.21
N ALA A 72 0.80 1.63 6.15
CA ALA A 72 1.84 0.60 6.25
C ALA A 72 3.10 1.08 7.01
N VAL A 73 3.36 2.39 6.98
CA VAL A 73 4.48 3.00 7.70
C VAL A 73 4.22 3.19 9.19
N LEU A 74 3.00 2.98 9.69
CA LEU A 74 2.67 3.12 11.12
C LEU A 74 3.23 1.94 11.94
N ASP A 75 3.26 0.75 11.36
CA ASP A 75 3.84 -0.44 11.98
C ASP A 75 5.38 -0.42 11.93
N ALA A 76 6.02 -0.62 13.09
CA ALA A 76 7.47 -0.56 13.22
C ALA A 76 8.18 -1.68 12.44
N ARG A 77 7.63 -2.89 12.49
CA ARG A 77 8.18 -4.05 11.78
C ARG A 77 8.09 -3.85 10.27
N SER A 78 6.96 -3.36 9.76
CA SER A 78 6.79 -3.03 8.34
C SER A 78 7.83 -2.02 7.86
N ARG A 79 8.12 -0.98 8.66
CA ARG A 79 9.18 -0.01 8.34
C ARG A 79 10.56 -0.66 8.25
N GLU A 80 10.88 -1.56 9.18
CA GLU A 80 12.17 -2.26 9.20
C GLU A 80 12.32 -3.17 7.98
N LEU A 81 11.32 -4.01 7.70
CA LEU A 81 11.30 -4.89 6.52
C LEU A 81 11.47 -4.11 5.22
N MET A 82 10.73 -3.02 5.04
CA MET A 82 10.85 -2.17 3.85
C MET A 82 12.26 -1.57 3.73
N ARG A 83 12.87 -1.09 4.82
CA ARG A 83 14.22 -0.50 4.79
C ARG A 83 15.31 -1.52 4.49
N HIS A 84 15.21 -2.74 5.01
CA HIS A 84 16.24 -3.75 4.83
C HIS A 84 16.16 -4.47 3.49
N ASN A 85 14.95 -4.69 2.96
CA ASN A 85 14.76 -5.53 1.79
C ASN A 85 14.48 -4.74 0.49
N SER A 86 14.32 -3.42 0.57
CA SER A 86 13.91 -2.64 -0.59
C SER A 86 14.41 -1.19 -0.58
N VAL A 87 14.34 -0.54 -1.74
CA VAL A 87 14.54 0.91 -1.86
C VAL A 87 13.21 1.60 -1.59
N VAL A 88 13.14 2.41 -0.53
CA VAL A 88 11.92 3.11 -0.13
C VAL A 88 11.87 4.50 -0.76
N VAL A 89 10.82 4.77 -1.55
CA VAL A 89 10.57 6.07 -2.17
C VAL A 89 9.32 6.71 -1.55
N TYR A 90 9.49 7.88 -0.95
CA TYR A 90 8.38 8.67 -0.44
C TYR A 90 7.90 9.67 -1.51
N LEU A 91 6.66 9.51 -1.97
CA LEU A 91 6.02 10.44 -2.89
C LEU A 91 5.25 11.50 -2.09
N SER A 92 5.74 12.74 -2.12
CA SER A 92 5.06 13.90 -1.55
C SER A 92 4.32 14.69 -2.64
N ALA A 93 3.20 15.30 -2.25
CA ALA A 93 2.44 16.24 -3.05
C ALA A 93 1.78 17.26 -2.11
N ASP A 94 1.50 18.46 -2.62
CA ASP A 94 0.86 19.51 -1.83
C ASP A 94 -0.55 19.10 -1.36
N ILE A 95 -0.92 19.56 -0.16
CA ILE A 95 -2.15 19.13 0.51
C ILE A 95 -3.40 19.51 -0.28
N ASP A 96 -3.40 20.65 -0.97
CA ASP A 96 -4.50 21.10 -1.82
C ASP A 96 -4.75 20.13 -2.98
N HIS A 97 -3.67 19.64 -3.61
CA HIS A 97 -3.74 18.62 -4.67
C HIS A 97 -4.18 17.26 -4.14
N LEU A 98 -3.86 16.94 -2.88
CA LEU A 98 -4.31 15.69 -2.26
C LEU A 98 -5.81 15.72 -1.96
N LEU A 99 -6.31 16.83 -1.43
CA LEU A 99 -7.73 17.04 -1.11
C LEU A 99 -8.60 16.93 -2.37
N GLU A 100 -8.23 17.58 -3.47
CA GLU A 100 -8.96 17.48 -4.74
C GLU A 100 -9.05 16.04 -5.26
N ARG A 101 -7.98 15.26 -5.10
CA ARG A 101 -7.91 13.87 -5.59
C ARG A 101 -8.66 12.90 -4.70
N THR A 102 -8.74 13.16 -3.39
CA THR A 102 -9.48 12.31 -2.44
C THR A 102 -10.95 12.70 -2.28
N ALA A 103 -11.35 13.91 -2.67
CA ALA A 103 -12.73 14.40 -2.54
C ALA A 103 -13.78 13.55 -3.30
N LYS A 104 -13.36 12.73 -4.27
CA LYS A 104 -14.23 11.85 -5.05
C LYS A 104 -14.16 10.37 -4.64
N ASP A 105 -13.33 10.02 -3.65
CA ASP A 105 -13.08 8.63 -3.28
C ASP A 105 -13.88 8.25 -2.03
N THR A 106 -14.99 7.54 -2.23
CA THR A 106 -15.90 7.08 -1.16
C THR A 106 -15.53 5.71 -0.60
N LYS A 107 -14.46 5.07 -1.11
CA LYS A 107 -14.20 3.65 -0.84
C LYS A 107 -13.48 3.35 0.48
N ARG A 108 -13.05 4.35 1.25
CA ARG A 108 -12.27 4.08 2.47
C ARG A 108 -12.67 4.99 3.63
N PRO A 109 -12.86 4.43 4.84
CA PRO A 109 -12.95 5.22 6.07
C PRO A 109 -11.64 6.00 6.27
N LEU A 110 -11.76 7.27 6.67
CA LEU A 110 -10.64 8.07 7.15
C LEU A 110 -10.12 7.52 8.47
#